data_AF-A0A3D8MCH2-F1
#
_entry.id   AF-A0A3D8MCH2-F1
#
_cell.length_a   1.000
_cell.length_b   1.000
_cell.length_c   1.000
_cell.angle_alpha   90.00
_cell.angle_beta   90.00
_cell.angle_gamma   90.00
#
_symmetry.space_group_name_H-M   'P 1'
#
loop_
_entity.id
_entity.type
_entity.pdbx_description
1 polymer ?
#
loop_
_entity_poly.entity_id
_entity_poly.type
_entity_poly.pdbx_seq_one_letter_code
_entity_poly.pdbx_strand_id
1 'polypeptide(L)'
;MDTGLKTLDKLIEQHGIRVMEGQDELQSVVYLQGGDRRAVSMKLPFCFYRVIMSKPVSSVIKLHQVYLPYRRARLASFLVDEKGRVMEQVYYQRDSRYVRACRSIQKLVAQAHHNRVQQVA
;
A
#
# COMPACT_ATOMS: atom_id res chain seq x y z
N MET A 1 -23.68 -11.75 9.87
CA MET A 1 -22.91 -10.51 9.62
C MET A 1 -21.44 -10.89 9.53
N ASP A 2 -20.84 -10.85 8.33
CA ASP A 2 -19.39 -10.99 8.21
C ASP A 2 -18.76 -9.70 8.72
N THR A 3 -17.99 -9.81 9.80
CA THR A 3 -17.18 -8.72 10.35
C THR A 3 -16.13 -8.29 9.32
N GLY A 4 -15.79 -7.00 9.27
CA GLY A 4 -14.93 -6.43 8.21
C GLY A 4 -13.60 -7.15 7.94
N LEU A 5 -13.03 -7.88 8.91
CA LEU A 5 -11.82 -8.71 8.71
C LEU A 5 -12.06 -9.98 7.88
N LYS A 6 -13.20 -10.67 8.06
CA LYS A 6 -13.52 -11.85 7.23
C LYS A 6 -13.75 -11.47 5.78
N THR A 7 -14.35 -10.31 5.55
CA THR A 7 -14.53 -9.76 4.20
C THR A 7 -13.18 -9.36 3.60
N LEU A 8 -12.25 -8.85 4.41
CA LEU A 8 -10.89 -8.50 3.97
C LEU A 8 -10.13 -9.73 3.45
N ASP A 9 -10.19 -10.85 4.19
CA ASP A 9 -9.56 -12.10 3.76
C ASP A 9 -10.15 -12.60 2.43
N LYS A 10 -11.48 -12.59 2.30
CA LYS A 10 -12.17 -12.94 1.04
C LYS A 10 -11.75 -12.03 -0.12
N LEU A 11 -11.63 -10.72 0.11
CA LEU A 11 -11.20 -9.77 -0.94
C LEU A 11 -9.74 -10.01 -1.35
N ILE A 12 -8.87 -10.37 -0.41
CA ILE A 12 -7.48 -10.75 -0.71
C ILE A 12 -7.45 -12.03 -1.54
N GLU A 13 -8.29 -13.02 -1.22
CA GLU A 13 -8.41 -14.26 -2.01
C GLU A 13 -8.94 -13.98 -3.43
N GLN A 14 -9.91 -13.06 -3.58
CA GLN A 14 -10.54 -12.73 -4.86
C GLN A 14 -9.66 -11.88 -5.78
N HIS A 15 -9.04 -10.84 -5.24
CA HIS A 15 -8.32 -9.84 -6.03
C HIS A 15 -6.79 -10.02 -5.98
N GLY A 16 -6.29 -10.79 -5.03
CA GLY A 16 -4.86 -10.87 -4.74
C GLY A 16 -4.26 -9.53 -4.33
N ILE A 17 -2.93 -9.47 -4.32
CA ILE A 17 -2.20 -8.22 -4.10
C ILE A 17 -1.84 -7.58 -5.44
N ARG A 18 -2.28 -6.34 -5.63
CA ARG A 18 -1.99 -5.56 -6.84
C ARG A 18 -0.57 -4.98 -6.77
N VAL A 19 0.16 -5.15 -7.86
CA VAL A 19 1.55 -4.67 -8.00
C VAL A 19 1.73 -3.62 -9.10
N MET A 20 0.68 -3.40 -9.90
CA MET A 20 0.60 -2.43 -10.99
C MET A 20 -0.31 -1.27 -10.62
N GLU A 21 -0.09 -0.11 -11.24
CA GLU A 21 -0.94 1.06 -11.04
C GLU A 21 -2.43 0.76 -11.32
N GLY A 22 -3.31 1.33 -10.51
CA GLY A 22 -4.76 1.14 -10.62
C GLY A 22 -5.45 1.00 -9.27
N GLN A 23 -6.74 0.69 -9.30
CA GLN A 23 -7.57 0.59 -8.11
C GLN A 23 -8.63 -0.51 -8.27
N ASP A 24 -8.95 -1.18 -7.17
CA ASP A 24 -10.10 -2.05 -7.00
C ASP A 24 -10.81 -1.75 -5.65
N GLU A 25 -11.69 -2.64 -5.19
CA GLU A 25 -12.43 -2.45 -3.95
C GLU A 25 -11.55 -2.56 -2.69
N LEU A 26 -10.45 -3.31 -2.78
CA LEU A 26 -9.54 -3.60 -1.68
C LEU A 26 -8.37 -2.61 -1.63
N GLN A 27 -7.80 -2.28 -2.78
CA GLN A 27 -6.51 -1.60 -2.85
C GLN A 27 -6.40 -0.60 -4.00
N SER A 28 -5.48 0.35 -3.84
CA SER A 28 -5.05 1.28 -4.88
C SER A 28 -3.53 1.37 -4.90
N VAL A 29 -2.96 1.35 -6.09
CA VAL A 29 -1.53 1.53 -6.32
C VAL A 29 -1.35 2.73 -7.24
N VAL A 30 -0.53 3.69 -6.81
CA VAL A 30 -0.17 4.88 -7.59
C VAL A 30 1.35 4.95 -7.72
N TYR A 31 1.83 5.23 -8.93
CA TYR A 31 3.26 5.41 -9.16
C TYR A 31 3.62 6.89 -9.04
N LEU A 32 4.63 7.16 -8.22
CA LEU A 32 5.17 8.48 -7.93
C LEU A 32 6.66 8.48 -8.26
N GLN A 33 7.17 9.65 -8.58
CA GLN A 33 8.62 9.88 -8.67
C GLN A 33 9.13 10.48 -7.35
N GLY A 34 10.44 10.41 -7.12
CA GLY A 34 11.05 11.22 -6.06
C GLY A 34 10.81 12.72 -6.33
N GLY A 35 10.50 13.49 -5.28
CA GLY A 35 10.15 14.89 -5.41
C GLY A 35 8.78 15.17 -6.08
N ASP A 36 7.94 14.15 -6.30
CA ASP A 36 6.65 14.31 -6.98
C ASP A 36 5.68 15.21 -6.18
N ARG A 37 5.41 16.40 -6.74
CA ARG A 37 4.56 17.44 -6.12
C ARG A 37 3.13 16.97 -5.87
N ARG A 38 2.64 15.92 -6.55
CA ARG A 38 1.32 15.32 -6.26
C ARG A 38 1.21 14.84 -4.81
N ALA A 39 2.32 14.46 -4.18
CA ALA A 39 2.32 14.07 -2.76
C ALA A 39 1.81 15.17 -1.81
N VAL A 40 1.89 16.45 -2.22
CA VAL A 40 1.36 17.60 -1.45
C VAL A 40 -0.18 17.58 -1.41
N SER A 41 -0.83 17.25 -2.52
CA SER A 41 -2.30 17.27 -2.63
C SER A 41 -2.97 15.97 -2.21
N MET A 42 -2.22 14.85 -2.19
CA MET A 42 -2.75 13.50 -1.89
C MET A 42 -3.12 13.24 -0.41
N LYS A 43 -2.98 14.23 0.48
CA LYS A 43 -3.27 14.10 1.93
C LYS A 43 -2.61 12.84 2.52
N LEU A 44 -1.32 12.66 2.22
CA LEU A 44 -0.51 11.56 2.72
C LEU A 44 -0.02 11.87 4.14
N PRO A 45 0.26 10.82 4.95
CA PRO A 45 0.96 10.99 6.21
C PRO A 45 2.30 11.72 6.01
N PHE A 46 2.70 12.56 6.97
CA PHE A 46 3.90 13.37 6.85
C PHE A 46 5.18 12.55 6.62
N CYS A 47 5.28 11.37 7.24
CA CYS A 47 6.40 10.46 7.00
C CYS A 47 6.52 10.04 5.53
N PHE A 48 5.38 9.79 4.84
CA PHE A 48 5.37 9.42 3.43
C PHE A 48 5.82 10.59 2.56
N TYR A 49 5.27 11.78 2.84
CA TYR A 49 5.65 13.00 2.14
C TYR A 49 7.16 13.25 2.24
N ARG A 50 7.74 13.15 3.44
CA ARG A 50 9.19 13.31 3.66
C ARG A 50 10.01 12.34 2.82
N VAL A 51 9.62 11.07 2.80
CA VAL A 51 10.33 10.05 2.01
C VAL A 51 10.26 10.36 0.52
N ILE A 52 9.07 10.64 -0.02
CA ILE A 52 8.89 10.96 -1.44
C ILE A 52 9.73 12.20 -1.81
N MET A 53 9.66 13.26 -1.02
CA MET A 53 10.39 14.51 -1.29
C MET A 53 11.91 14.38 -1.19
N SER A 54 12.41 13.48 -0.34
CA SER A 54 13.86 13.25 -0.18
C SER A 54 14.49 12.40 -1.28
N LYS A 55 13.70 11.74 -2.11
CA LYS A 55 14.20 10.81 -3.12
C LYS A 55 14.54 11.54 -4.43
N PRO A 56 15.56 11.08 -5.18
CA PRO A 56 15.86 11.61 -6.51
C PRO A 56 14.67 11.45 -7.47
N VAL A 57 14.51 12.39 -8.40
CA VAL A 57 13.42 12.38 -9.40
C VAL A 57 13.45 11.13 -10.29
N SER A 58 14.63 10.54 -10.49
CA SER A 58 14.77 9.28 -11.23
C SER A 58 14.25 8.06 -10.49
N SER A 59 14.05 8.13 -9.17
CA SER A 59 13.54 7.00 -8.38
C SER A 59 12.05 6.84 -8.56
N VAL A 60 11.60 5.59 -8.75
CA VAL A 60 10.19 5.22 -8.79
C VAL A 60 9.75 4.75 -7.41
N ILE A 61 8.65 5.30 -6.93
CA ILE A 61 8.03 4.98 -5.65
C ILE A 61 6.60 4.54 -5.91
N LYS A 62 6.19 3.42 -5.35
CA LYS A 62 4.80 2.96 -5.42
C LYS A 62 4.12 3.26 -4.10
N LEU A 63 3.05 4.04 -4.15
CA LEU A 63 2.12 4.21 -3.04
C LEU A 63 1.05 3.11 -3.13
N HIS A 64 1.08 2.16 -2.21
CA HIS A 64 0.10 1.09 -2.12
C HIS A 64 -0.83 1.34 -0.92
N GLN A 65 -2.10 1.60 -1.19
CA GLN A 65 -3.12 1.83 -0.17
C GLN A 65 -4.09 0.66 -0.13
N VAL A 66 -4.43 0.21 1.07
CA VAL A 66 -5.40 -0.86 1.32
C VAL A 66 -6.56 -0.27 2.12
N TYR A 67 -7.77 -0.63 1.76
CA TYR A 67 -9.01 -0.07 2.27
C TYR A 67 -9.83 -1.13 3.00
N LEU A 68 -10.61 -0.66 3.97
CA LEU A 68 -11.65 -1.48 4.59
C LEU A 68 -12.82 -1.67 3.62
N PRO A 69 -13.38 -2.88 3.55
CA PRO A 69 -14.59 -3.13 2.77
C PRO A 69 -15.75 -2.25 3.24
N TYR A 70 -16.64 -1.92 2.30
CA TYR A 70 -17.88 -1.13 2.45
C TYR A 70 -17.73 0.36 2.79
N ARG A 71 -16.72 0.77 3.56
CA ARG A 71 -16.56 2.18 3.97
C ARG A 71 -15.48 2.94 3.21
N ARG A 72 -14.68 2.25 2.36
CA ARG A 72 -13.50 2.80 1.67
C ARG A 72 -12.57 3.60 2.59
N ALA A 73 -12.59 3.29 3.88
CA ALA A 73 -11.70 3.90 4.86
C ALA A 73 -10.32 3.26 4.71
N ARG A 74 -9.24 4.05 4.74
CA ARG A 74 -7.88 3.50 4.66
C ARG A 74 -7.66 2.56 5.84
N LEU A 75 -7.23 1.34 5.55
CA LEU A 75 -6.78 0.36 6.53
C LEU A 75 -5.28 0.50 6.77
N ALA A 76 -4.52 0.48 5.67
CA ALA A 76 -3.08 0.63 5.68
C ALA A 76 -2.60 1.38 4.43
N SER A 77 -1.41 1.97 4.51
CA SER A 77 -0.69 2.48 3.34
C SER A 77 0.77 2.06 3.45
N PHE A 78 1.39 1.82 2.30
CA PHE A 78 2.77 1.39 2.17
C PHE A 78 3.45 2.22 1.06
N LEU A 79 4.66 2.69 1.32
CA LEU A 79 5.57 3.13 0.26
C LEU A 79 6.50 1.98 -0.10
N VAL A 80 6.58 1.66 -1.38
CA VAL A 80 7.43 0.60 -1.90
C VAL A 80 8.45 1.20 -2.86
N ASP A 81 9.72 0.81 -2.72
CA ASP A 81 10.78 1.22 -3.64
C ASP A 81 10.78 0.42 -4.95
N GLU A 82 11.63 0.84 -5.88
CA GLU A 82 11.88 0.16 -7.17
C GLU A 82 12.37 -1.29 -7.04
N LYS A 83 12.92 -1.68 -5.87
CA LYS A 83 13.37 -3.05 -5.56
C LYS A 83 12.27 -3.89 -4.91
N GLY A 84 11.05 -3.35 -4.82
CA GLY A 84 9.90 -4.02 -4.22
C GLY A 84 9.92 -4.05 -2.69
N ARG A 85 10.78 -3.24 -2.03
CA ARG A 85 10.90 -3.19 -0.57
C ARG A 85 9.98 -2.13 0.01
N VAL A 86 9.25 -2.48 1.06
CA VAL A 86 8.44 -1.52 1.82
C VAL A 86 9.38 -0.60 2.60
N MET A 87 9.39 0.68 2.22
CA MET A 87 10.20 1.72 2.86
C MET A 87 9.51 2.30 4.09
N GLU A 88 8.20 2.54 3.98
CA GLU A 88 7.40 3.16 5.01
C GLU A 88 5.99 2.56 5.04
N GLN A 89 5.38 2.59 6.22
CA GLN A 89 4.06 2.02 6.46
C GLN A 89 3.26 2.81 7.48
N VAL A 90 1.95 2.92 7.26
CA VAL A 90 1.02 3.51 8.22
C VAL A 90 -0.21 2.63 8.33
N TYR A 91 -0.60 2.32 9.57
CA TYR A 91 -1.86 1.64 9.88
C TYR A 91 -2.81 2.67 10.49
N TYR A 92 -4.04 2.74 9.98
CA TYR A 92 -5.02 3.75 10.40
C TYR A 92 -5.97 3.23 11.49
N GLN A 93 -5.86 1.94 11.83
CA GLN A 93 -6.64 1.29 12.88
C GLN A 93 -5.78 1.04 14.12
N ARG A 94 -6.35 1.29 15.31
CA ARG A 94 -5.69 1.08 16.60
C ARG A 94 -6.08 -0.24 17.28
N ASP A 95 -7.18 -0.85 16.88
CA ASP A 95 -7.62 -2.15 17.41
C ASP A 95 -6.63 -3.26 16.99
N SER A 96 -6.23 -4.07 17.96
CA SER A 96 -5.16 -5.06 17.82
C SER A 96 -5.43 -6.11 16.73
N ARG A 97 -6.70 -6.43 16.45
CA ARG A 97 -7.09 -7.37 15.39
C ARG A 97 -6.80 -6.78 14.01
N TYR A 98 -7.14 -5.51 13.80
CA TYR A 98 -6.81 -4.82 12.55
C TYR A 98 -5.31 -4.62 12.40
N VAL A 99 -4.59 -4.31 13.48
CA VAL A 99 -3.12 -4.21 13.43
C VAL A 99 -2.49 -5.54 13.01
N ARG A 100 -2.99 -6.68 13.51
CA ARG A 100 -2.54 -8.02 13.07
C ARG A 100 -2.83 -8.24 11.58
N ALA A 101 -4.02 -7.90 11.12
CA ALA A 101 -4.37 -8.01 9.70
C ALA A 101 -3.47 -7.13 8.81
N CYS A 102 -3.20 -5.89 9.22
CA CYS A 102 -2.28 -5.00 8.51
C CYS A 102 -0.86 -5.58 8.42
N ARG A 103 -0.37 -6.24 9.46
CA ARG A 103 0.94 -6.93 9.44
C ARG A 103 0.94 -8.11 8.47
N SER A 104 -0.13 -8.89 8.41
CA SER A 104 -0.28 -9.96 7.42
C SER A 104 -0.30 -9.40 5.99
N ILE A 105 -1.10 -8.36 5.75
CA ILE A 105 -1.15 -7.67 4.46
C ILE A 105 0.21 -7.11 4.08
N GLN A 106 0.94 -6.49 5.01
CA GLN A 106 2.28 -5.97 4.75
C GLN A 106 3.20 -7.05 4.20
N LYS A 107 3.20 -8.26 4.81
CA LYS A 107 4.01 -9.39 4.33
C LYS A 107 3.61 -9.76 2.90
N LEU A 108 2.31 -9.81 2.62
CA LEU A 108 1.80 -10.10 1.28
C LEU A 108 2.21 -9.03 0.26
N VAL A 109 2.13 -7.72 0.58
CA VAL A 109 2.58 -6.69 -0.37
C VAL A 109 4.08 -6.66 -0.57
N ALA A 110 4.86 -6.87 0.50
CA ALA A 110 6.30 -6.97 0.36
C ALA A 110 6.69 -8.14 -0.56
N GLN A 111 6.08 -9.31 -0.36
CA GLN A 111 6.32 -10.49 -1.19
C GLN A 111 5.87 -10.27 -2.64
N ALA A 112 4.67 -9.73 -2.86
CA ALA A 112 4.14 -9.51 -4.20
C ALA A 112 5.00 -8.51 -5.02
N HIS A 113 5.39 -7.39 -4.41
CA HIS A 113 6.24 -6.40 -5.08
C HIS A 113 7.65 -6.92 -5.32
N HIS A 114 8.22 -7.66 -4.37
CA HIS A 114 9.54 -8.29 -4.56
C HIS A 114 9.53 -9.31 -5.71
N ASN A 115 8.54 -10.21 -5.73
CA ASN A 115 8.39 -11.21 -6.80
C ASN A 115 8.20 -10.54 -8.16
N ARG A 116 7.44 -9.44 -8.23
CA ARG A 116 7.24 -8.71 -9.49
C ARG A 116 8.56 -8.16 -10.04
N VAL A 117 9.44 -7.63 -9.18
CA VAL A 117 10.75 -7.14 -9.63
C VAL A 117 11.61 -8.28 -10.17
N GLN A 118 11.58 -9.46 -9.53
CA GLN A 118 12.33 -10.63 -10.00
C GLN A 118 11.83 -11.21 -11.34
N GLN A 119 10.55 -11.01 -11.68
CA GLN A 119 9.98 -11.50 -12.95
C GLN A 119 10.25 -10.58 -14.15
N VAL A 120 10.70 -9.34 -13.91
CA VAL A 120 10.94 -8.32 -14.95
C VAL A 120 12.44 -8.07 -15.15
N ALA A 121 13.27 -8.49 -14.20
CA ALA A 121 14.73 -8.46 -14.27
C ALA A 121 15.25 -9.64 -15.11
#